data_AF-A0A385SMY2-F1
#
_entry.id   AF-A0A385SMY2-F1
#
_cell.length_a   1.000
_cell.length_b   1.000
_cell.length_c   1.000
_cell.angle_alpha   90.00
_cell.angle_beta   90.00
_cell.angle_gamma   90.00
#
_symmetry.space_group_name_H-M   'P 1'
#
loop_
_entity.id
_entity.type
_entity.pdbx_description
1 polymer ?
#
loop_
_entity_poly.entity_id
_entity_poly.type
_entity_poly.pdbx_seq_one_letter_code
_entity_poly.pdbx_strand_id
1 'polypeptide(L)'
;MPLKHALKRELEVAFSKHAQPVWFRIVKYIVIVALIYFLWGSPWLWITFLILLVPSFALHFWYRHKTEGWTKSYGGWDYEKNKSRLKD
;
A
#
# COMPACT_ATOMS: atom_id res chain seq x y z
N MET A 1 5.86 -16.39 11.04
CA MET A 1 4.99 -16.85 9.93
C MET A 1 5.85 -17.11 8.71
N PRO A 2 5.55 -18.15 7.90
CA PRO A 2 6.24 -18.37 6.63
C PRO A 2 5.98 -17.23 5.65
N LEU A 3 7.01 -16.83 4.88
CA LEU A 3 7.02 -15.68 3.97
C LEU A 3 5.80 -15.65 3.02
N LYS A 4 5.38 -16.83 2.55
CA LYS A 4 4.21 -17.00 1.66
C LYS A 4 2.91 -16.50 2.29
N HIS A 5 2.72 -16.70 3.60
CA HIS A 5 1.53 -16.22 4.31
C HIS A 5 1.56 -14.70 4.50
N ALA A 6 2.72 -14.11 4.79
CA ALA A 6 2.87 -12.66 4.88
C ALA A 6 2.56 -12.00 3.53
N LEU A 7 3.11 -12.53 2.43
CA LEU A 7 2.84 -12.03 1.07
C LEU A 7 1.35 -12.14 0.70
N LYS A 8 0.71 -13.28 0.97
CA LYS A 8 -0.72 -13.45 0.70
C LYS A 8 -1.57 -12.44 1.48
N ARG A 9 -1.26 -12.21 2.76
CA ARG A 9 -1.93 -11.20 3.60
C ARG A 9 -1.74 -9.80 3.05
N GLU A 10 -0.53 -9.43 2.63
CA GLU A 10 -0.25 -8.12 2.05
C GLU A 10 -0.99 -7.91 0.71
N LEU A 11 -1.10 -8.94 -0.12
CA LEU A 11 -1.91 -8.87 -1.35
C LEU A 11 -3.40 -8.68 -1.02
N GLU A 12 -3.96 -9.45 -0.09
CA GLU A 12 -5.36 -9.31 0.33
C GLU A 12 -5.65 -7.91 0.89
N VAL A 13 -4.74 -7.34 1.68
CA VAL A 13 -4.86 -5.97 2.20
C VAL A 13 -4.72 -4.94 1.07
N ALA A 14 -3.73 -5.09 0.19
CA ALA A 14 -3.48 -4.16 -0.91
C ALA A 14 -4.64 -4.12 -1.92
N PHE A 15 -5.28 -5.26 -2.19
CA PHE A 15 -6.42 -5.36 -3.09
C PHE A 15 -7.78 -5.13 -2.41
N SER A 16 -7.82 -5.07 -1.09
CA SER A 16 -9.06 -4.81 -0.38
C SER A 16 -9.55 -3.38 -0.60
N LYS A 17 -10.81 -3.26 -1.03
CA LYS A 17 -11.48 -1.96 -1.19
C LYS A 17 -11.64 -1.22 0.14
N HIS A 18 -11.59 -1.92 1.27
CA HIS A 18 -11.80 -1.35 2.61
C HIS A 18 -10.51 -0.97 3.33
N ALA A 19 -9.34 -1.39 2.83
CA ALA A 19 -8.06 -1.08 3.45
C ALA A 19 -7.64 0.39 3.23
N GLN A 20 -8.11 1.02 2.15
CA GLN A 20 -7.74 2.38 1.79
C GLN A 20 -9.00 3.26 1.67
N PRO A 21 -9.07 4.41 2.39
CA PRO A 21 -10.16 5.37 2.20
C PRO A 21 -10.28 5.83 0.75
N VAL A 22 -11.51 5.98 0.26
CA VAL A 22 -11.78 6.34 -1.14
C VAL A 22 -11.15 7.68 -1.51
N TRP A 23 -11.22 8.68 -0.61
CA TRP A 23 -10.59 9.99 -0.83
C TRP A 23 -9.07 9.86 -1.03
N PHE A 24 -8.40 9.00 -0.25
CA PHE A 24 -6.96 8.80 -0.35
C PHE A 24 -6.60 8.12 -1.68
N ARG A 25 -7.48 7.26 -2.21
CA ARG A 25 -7.31 6.65 -3.55
C ARG A 25 -7.44 7.69 -4.66
N ILE A 26 -8.44 8.59 -4.57
CA ILE A 26 -8.66 9.66 -5.54
C ILE A 26 -7.44 10.59 -5.58
N VAL A 27 -7.01 11.09 -4.41
CA VAL A 27 -5.85 11.99 -4.30
C VAL A 27 -4.60 11.33 -4.87
N LYS A 28 -4.35 10.05 -4.54
CA LYS A 28 -3.20 9.29 -5.06
C LYS A 28 -3.15 9.29 -6.59
N TYR A 29 -4.28 8.99 -7.25
CA TYR A 29 -4.30 8.96 -8.71
C TYR A 29 -4.19 10.34 -9.34
N ILE A 30 -4.80 11.37 -8.74
CA ILE A 30 -4.64 12.76 -9.20
C ILE A 30 -3.16 13.16 -9.18
N VAL A 31 -2.47 12.90 -8.06
CA VAL A 31 -1.03 13.21 -7.92
C VAL A 31 -0.19 12.45 -8.94
N ILE A 32 -0.45 11.15 -9.14
CA ILE A 32 0.28 10.34 -10.13
C ILE A 32 0.07 10.88 -11.54
N VAL A 33 -1.18 11.16 -11.94
CA VAL A 33 -1.49 11.69 -13.27
C VAL A 33 -0.86 13.07 -13.47
N ALA A 34 -0.90 13.94 -12.46
CA ALA A 34 -0.26 15.24 -12.53
C ALA A 34 1.26 15.11 -12.72
N LEU A 35 1.94 14.26 -11.94
CA LEU A 35 3.38 14.02 -12.08
C LEU A 35 3.73 13.49 -13.48
N ILE A 36 2.94 12.53 -13.99
CA ILE A 36 3.13 12.00 -15.34
C ILE A 36 2.96 13.10 -16.38
N TYR A 37 1.90 13.92 -16.27
CA TYR A 37 1.61 14.99 -17.23
C TYR A 37 2.72 16.04 -17.27
N PHE A 38 3.18 16.52 -16.11
CA PHE A 38 4.18 17.59 -16.03
C PHE A 38 5.61 17.13 -16.32
N LEU A 39 5.95 15.88 -16.00
CA LEU A 39 7.31 15.35 -16.17
C LEU A 39 7.43 14.38 -17.36
N TRP A 40 6.42 14.33 -18.24
CA TRP A 40 6.42 13.43 -19.39
C TRP A 40 7.63 13.67 -20.29
N GLY A 41 8.29 12.58 -20.69
CA GLY A 41 9.50 12.64 -21.52
C GLY A 41 10.77 13.12 -20.79
N SER A 42 10.68 13.44 -19.50
CA SER A 42 11.82 13.85 -18.69
C SER A 42 12.39 12.70 -17.84
N PRO A 43 13.72 12.58 -17.67
CA PRO A 43 14.30 11.65 -16.69
C PRO A 43 13.88 11.98 -15.25
N TRP A 44 13.45 13.21 -14.98
CA TRP A 44 12.94 13.63 -13.67
C TRP A 44 11.72 12.82 -13.23
N LEU A 45 10.86 12.36 -14.16
CA LEU A 45 9.71 11.51 -13.82
C LEU A 45 10.16 10.22 -13.10
N TRP A 46 11.17 9.55 -13.66
CA TRP A 46 11.69 8.30 -13.11
C TRP A 46 12.41 8.52 -11.78
N ILE A 47 13.17 9.61 -11.66
CA ILE A 47 13.83 9.99 -10.40
C ILE A 47 12.79 10.28 -9.32
N THR A 48 11.73 11.05 -9.64
CA THR A 48 10.64 11.34 -8.71
C THR A 48 9.94 10.05 -8.26
N PHE A 49 9.64 9.13 -9.17
CA PHE A 49 9.06 7.85 -8.78
C PHE A 49 9.98 7.02 -7.91
N LEU A 50 11.28 6.98 -8.20
CA LEU A 50 12.25 6.25 -7.38
C LEU A 50 12.33 6.84 -5.97
N ILE A 51 12.40 8.17 -5.85
CA ILE A 51 12.45 8.89 -4.58
C ILE A 51 11.13 8.75 -3.80
N LEU A 52 9.98 8.59 -4.45
CA LEU A 52 8.73 8.31 -3.73
C LEU A 52 8.66 6.85 -3.29
N LEU A 53 9.06 5.94 -4.16
CA LEU A 53 8.92 4.50 -3.96
C LEU A 53 9.85 4.00 -2.86
N VAL A 54 11.15 4.27 -2.93
CA VAL A 54 12.15 3.73 -1.97
C VAL A 54 11.82 4.07 -0.51
N PRO A 55 11.67 5.35 -0.11
CA PRO A 55 11.33 5.68 1.27
C PRO A 55 9.91 5.27 1.63
N SER A 56 8.94 5.26 0.70
CA SER A 56 7.60 4.74 1.00
C SER A 56 7.64 3.26 1.37
N PHE A 57 8.40 2.44 0.63
CA PHE A 57 8.57 1.02 0.96
C PHE A 57 9.36 0.85 2.26
N ALA A 58 10.46 1.59 2.45
CA ALA A 58 11.25 1.54 3.67
C ALA A 58 10.40 1.89 4.90
N LEU A 59 9.64 2.98 4.83
CA LEU A 59 8.73 3.41 5.90
C LEU A 59 7.62 2.39 6.12
N HIS A 60 7.02 1.85 5.05
CA HIS A 60 6.00 0.81 5.14
C HIS A 60 6.53 -0.43 5.87
N PHE A 61 7.66 -0.98 5.44
CA PHE A 61 8.27 -2.15 6.07
C PHE A 61 8.71 -1.88 7.50
N TRP A 62 9.35 -0.73 7.76
CA TRP A 62 9.75 -0.32 9.11
C TRP A 62 8.56 -0.25 10.05
N TYR A 63 7.50 0.43 9.61
CA TYR A 63 6.30 0.61 10.41
C TYR A 63 5.59 -0.72 10.64
N ARG A 64 5.52 -1.57 9.62
CA ARG A 64 4.93 -2.91 9.70
C ARG A 64 5.70 -3.83 10.63
N HIS A 65 7.02 -3.73 10.65
CA HIS A 65 7.87 -4.41 11.61
C HIS A 65 7.63 -3.93 13.04
N LYS A 66 7.58 -2.61 13.27
CA LYS A 66 7.38 -2.02 14.60
C LYS A 66 5.98 -2.26 15.17
N THR A 67 4.96 -2.31 14.33
CA THR A 67 3.57 -2.49 14.75
C THR A 67 3.12 -3.95 14.77
N GLU A 68 4.03 -4.89 14.50
CA GLU A 68 3.69 -6.31 14.35
C GLU A 68 2.53 -6.54 13.37
N GLY A 69 2.39 -5.68 12.37
CA GLY A 69 1.19 -5.69 11.52
C GLY A 69 1.06 -6.97 10.68
N TRP A 70 2.15 -7.73 10.50
CA TRP A 70 2.13 -9.05 9.88
C TRP A 70 1.55 -10.16 10.76
N THR A 71 1.42 -9.93 12.06
CA THR A 71 0.93 -10.92 13.03
C THR A 71 -0.35 -10.45 13.72
N LYS A 72 -0.55 -9.15 13.93
CA LYS A 72 -1.75 -8.58 14.58
C LYS A 72 -2.64 -7.82 13.60
N SER A 73 -3.92 -7.67 13.96
CA SER A 73 -4.88 -6.79 13.28
C SER A 73 -4.44 -5.33 13.46
N TYR A 74 -4.37 -4.57 12.36
CA TYR A 74 -3.75 -3.24 12.37
C TYR A 74 -4.40 -2.28 11.35
N GLY A 75 -4.48 -0.99 11.68
CA GLY A 75 -4.94 0.05 10.76
C GLY A 75 -6.41 -0.05 10.35
N GLY A 76 -7.28 -0.51 11.25
CA GLY A 76 -8.69 -0.78 10.94
C GLY A 76 -8.94 -2.09 10.18
N TRP A 77 -7.87 -2.80 9.79
CA TRP A 77 -7.95 -4.13 9.19
C TRP A 77 -7.84 -5.22 10.27
N ASP A 78 -8.99 -5.70 10.72
CA ASP A 78 -9.07 -6.93 11.49
C ASP A 78 -9.04 -8.12 10.51
N TYR A 79 -7.96 -8.91 10.58
CA TYR A 79 -7.72 -9.99 9.63
C TYR A 79 -8.75 -11.11 9.75
N GLU A 80 -9.12 -11.48 10.98
CA GLU A 80 -10.12 -12.52 11.21
C GLU A 80 -11.51 -12.05 10.76
N LYS A 81 -11.84 -10.79 11.05
CA LYS A 81 -13.12 -10.19 10.64
C LYS A 81 -13.24 -9.99 9.13
N ASN A 82 -12.18 -9.55 8.44
CA ASN A 82 -12.23 -9.28 7.00
C ASN A 82 -12.03 -10.53 6.13
N LYS A 83 -11.39 -11.59 6.63
CA LYS A 83 -11.27 -12.87 5.92
C LYS A 83 -12.63 -13.50 5.61
N SER A 84 -13.64 -13.27 6.47
CA SER A 84 -15.02 -13.69 6.20
C SER A 84 -15.64 -12.94 5.00
N ARG A 85 -15.38 -11.63 4.87
CA ARG A 85 -15.92 -10.75 3.81
C ARG A 85 -15.22 -10.87 2.44
N LEU A 86 -14.08 -11.56 2.37
CA LEU A 86 -13.41 -11.86 1.10
C LEU A 86 -13.99 -13.09 0.40
N LYS A 87 -14.88 -13.84 1.07
CA LYS A 87 -15.57 -15.02 0.53
C LYS A 87 -16.95 -14.71 -0.06
N ASP A 88 -17.51 -13.53 0.25
CA ASP A 88 -18.76 -13.01 -0.30
C ASP A 88 -18.48 -12.18 -1.56
#